data_AF-A0A7Y0A3C4-F1
#
_entry.id   AF-A0A7Y0A3C4-F1
#
_cell.length_a   1.000
_cell.length_b   1.000
_cell.length_c   1.000
_cell.angle_alpha   90.00
_cell.angle_beta   90.00
_cell.angle_gamma   90.00
#
_symmetry.space_group_name_H-M   'P 1'
#
loop_
_entity.id
_entity.type
_entity.pdbx_description
1 polymer ?
#
loop_
_entity_poly.entity_id
_entity_poly.type
_entity_poly.pdbx_seq_one_letter_code
_entity_poly.pdbx_strand_id
1 'polypeptide(L)'
;MSELVKFKFYETALQANRDKQILAESGINSFIANEQLIQSDWLLAQAVGGIQLQVFEEDLEKAQQALEEYKENEQFSLEVEHTISDPEFDFVCPKCGSNHIYRDDSATSFFGISILTSHKFVCYYCGNEFTH
;
A
#
# COMPACT_ATOMS: atom_id res chain seq x y z
N MET A 1 -5.78 -7.35 34.97
CA MET A 1 -5.96 -8.51 34.07
C MET A 1 -5.84 -7.95 32.68
N SER A 2 -4.89 -8.42 31.87
CA SER A 2 -4.72 -7.91 30.51
C SER A 2 -5.88 -8.42 29.66
N GLU A 3 -6.75 -7.52 29.21
CA GLU A 3 -7.91 -7.82 28.39
C GLU A 3 -7.53 -7.73 26.91
N LEU A 4 -7.94 -8.72 26.11
CA LEU A 4 -7.80 -8.67 24.66
C LEU A 4 -8.97 -7.90 24.06
N VAL A 5 -8.64 -6.84 23.33
CA VAL A 5 -9.63 -5.99 22.68
C VAL A 5 -9.52 -6.10 21.17
N LYS A 6 -10.65 -5.82 20.54
CA LYS A 6 -10.79 -5.73 19.08
C LYS A 6 -10.01 -4.52 18.57
N PHE A 7 -9.02 -4.77 17.71
CA PHE A 7 -8.21 -3.71 17.12
C PHE A 7 -8.66 -3.34 15.71
N LYS A 8 -8.72 -4.32 14.78
CA LYS A 8 -9.05 -4.08 13.36
C LYS A 8 -9.66 -5.30 12.68
N PHE A 9 -10.40 -5.08 11.58
CA PHE A 9 -10.98 -6.13 10.74
C PHE A 9 -10.32 -6.17 9.38
N TYR A 10 -10.26 -7.37 8.82
CA TYR A 10 -9.73 -7.66 7.51
C TYR A 10 -10.63 -8.60 6.75
N GLU A 11 -10.64 -8.43 5.43
CA GLU A 11 -11.34 -9.34 4.52
C GLU A 11 -10.53 -10.62 4.28
N THR A 12 -9.20 -10.53 4.36
CA THR A 12 -8.29 -11.63 4.02
C THR A 12 -7.31 -11.94 5.14
N ALA A 13 -6.97 -13.23 5.27
CA ALA A 13 -6.00 -13.71 6.25
C ALA A 13 -4.60 -13.13 6.00
N LEU A 14 -4.26 -12.86 4.73
CA LEU A 14 -2.99 -12.27 4.34
C LEU A 14 -2.80 -10.87 4.96
N GLN A 15 -3.79 -9.98 4.80
CA GLN A 15 -3.73 -8.63 5.37
C GLN A 15 -3.64 -8.67 6.89
N ALA A 16 -4.44 -9.55 7.53
CA ALA A 16 -4.44 -9.67 8.98
C ALA A 16 -3.09 -10.18 9.53
N ASN A 17 -2.49 -11.18 8.87
CA ASN A 17 -1.19 -11.73 9.26
C ASN A 17 -0.01 -10.80 8.92
N ARG A 18 -0.14 -9.93 7.92
CA ARG A 18 0.83 -8.84 7.66
C ARG A 18 0.86 -7.89 8.85
N ASP A 19 -0.27 -7.29 9.21
CA ASP A 19 -0.32 -6.31 10.30
C ASP A 19 0.03 -6.95 11.65
N LYS A 20 -0.31 -8.23 11.87
CA LYS A 20 0.19 -9.01 13.02
C LYS A 20 1.71 -9.10 13.08
N GLN A 21 2.38 -9.35 11.94
CA GLN A 21 3.84 -9.42 11.89
C GLN A 21 4.47 -8.06 12.19
N ILE A 22 3.93 -6.97 11.62
CA ILE A 22 4.41 -5.60 11.89
C ILE A 22 4.32 -5.28 13.39
N LEU A 23 3.19 -5.63 14.02
CA LEU A 23 3.03 -5.47 15.47
C LEU A 23 4.05 -6.31 16.25
N ALA A 24 4.31 -7.55 15.82
CA ALA A 24 5.29 -8.42 16.48
C ALA A 24 6.72 -7.87 16.36
N GLU A 25 7.10 -7.32 15.20
CA GLU A 25 8.39 -6.63 14.99
C GLU A 25 8.53 -5.41 15.90
N SER A 26 7.41 -4.75 16.21
CA SER A 26 7.33 -3.62 17.14
C SER A 26 7.24 -4.05 18.62
N GLY A 27 7.34 -5.36 18.90
CA GLY A 27 7.29 -5.92 20.25
C GLY A 27 5.88 -5.98 20.86
N ILE A 28 4.82 -5.84 20.05
CA ILE A 28 3.42 -5.83 20.49
C ILE A 28 2.79 -7.20 20.23
N ASN A 29 2.24 -7.80 21.29
CA ASN A 29 1.54 -9.08 21.18
C ASN A 29 0.15 -8.89 20.55
N SER A 30 -0.14 -9.69 19.53
CA SER A 30 -1.43 -9.64 18.83
C SER A 30 -1.91 -11.01 18.36
N PHE A 31 -3.24 -11.15 18.20
CA PHE A 31 -3.92 -12.41 17.93
C PHE A 31 -4.93 -12.27 16.80
N ILE A 32 -5.11 -13.34 16.01
CA ILE A 32 -6.12 -13.40 14.96
C ILE A 32 -7.33 -14.20 15.46
N ALA A 33 -8.51 -13.65 15.28
CA ALA A 33 -9.79 -14.29 15.52
C ALA A 33 -10.61 -14.39 14.23
N ASN A 34 -11.54 -15.35 14.19
CA ASN A 34 -12.48 -15.64 13.09
C ASN A 34 -11.86 -16.14 11.77
N GLU A 35 -10.53 -16.29 11.66
CA GLU A 35 -9.88 -16.76 10.43
C GLU A 35 -10.38 -18.15 9.99
N GLN A 36 -10.29 -19.15 10.87
CA GLN A 36 -10.70 -20.52 10.55
C GLN A 36 -12.21 -20.62 10.31
N LEU A 37 -13.00 -19.82 11.02
CA LEU A 37 -14.46 -19.75 10.85
C LEU A 37 -14.80 -19.28 9.43
N ILE A 38 -14.21 -18.17 9.00
CA ILE A 38 -14.45 -17.58 7.67
C ILE A 38 -13.86 -18.45 6.56
N GLN A 39 -12.71 -19.10 6.81
CA GLN A 39 -12.15 -20.08 5.87
C GLN A 39 -13.07 -21.28 5.66
N SER A 40 -13.78 -21.72 6.71
CA SER A 40 -14.73 -22.84 6.60
C SER A 40 -16.02 -22.46 5.89
N ASP A 41 -16.53 -21.25 6.14
CA ASP A 41 -17.71 -20.71 5.49
C ASP A 41 -17.59 -19.18 5.36
N TRP A 42 -17.33 -18.74 4.12
CA TRP A 42 -17.12 -17.34 3.79
C TRP A 42 -18.36 -16.47 4.08
N LEU A 43 -19.58 -17.05 4.07
CA LEU A 43 -20.82 -16.32 4.34
C LEU A 43 -20.88 -15.82 5.78
N LEU A 44 -20.16 -16.48 6.70
CA LEU A 44 -20.09 -16.08 8.10
C LEU A 44 -19.32 -14.78 8.32
N ALA A 45 -18.53 -14.31 7.33
CA ALA A 45 -17.80 -13.05 7.42
C ALA A 45 -18.72 -11.87 7.75
N GLN A 46 -19.92 -11.83 7.16
CA GLN A 46 -20.90 -10.77 7.41
C GLN A 46 -21.45 -10.79 8.85
N ALA A 47 -21.54 -11.98 9.45
CA ALA A 47 -22.06 -12.15 10.81
C ALA A 47 -21.04 -11.76 11.88
N VAL A 48 -19.75 -12.03 11.64
CA VAL A 48 -18.66 -11.80 12.61
C VAL A 48 -17.83 -10.55 12.32
N GLY A 49 -18.12 -9.85 11.23
CA GLY A 49 -17.45 -8.61 10.80
C GLY A 49 -16.15 -8.81 10.05
N GLY A 50 -15.78 -10.05 9.71
CA GLY A 50 -14.52 -10.41 9.06
C GLY A 50 -13.47 -11.00 10.00
N ILE A 51 -12.24 -11.11 9.52
CA ILE A 51 -11.09 -11.61 10.28
C ILE A 51 -10.64 -10.50 11.22
N GLN A 52 -10.53 -10.80 12.51
CA GLN A 52 -10.26 -9.80 13.54
C GLN A 52 -8.83 -9.90 14.04
N LEU A 53 -8.10 -8.78 14.04
CA LEU A 53 -6.85 -8.62 14.77
C LEU A 53 -7.16 -8.06 16.17
N GLN A 54 -6.58 -8.67 17.19
CA GLN A 54 -6.76 -8.34 18.60
C GLN A 54 -5.42 -8.00 19.23
N VAL A 55 -5.43 -7.04 20.15
CA VAL A 55 -4.26 -6.62 20.95
C VAL A 55 -4.69 -6.52 22.41
N PHE A 56 -3.74 -6.45 23.34
CA PHE A 56 -4.08 -6.10 24.71
C PHE A 56 -4.54 -4.65 24.79
N GLU A 57 -5.53 -4.36 25.63
CA GLU A 57 -6.09 -3.01 25.78
C GLU A 57 -5.01 -1.96 26.10
N GLU A 58 -4.04 -2.34 26.93
CA GLU A 58 -2.90 -1.49 27.32
C GLU A 58 -1.95 -1.15 26.16
N ASP A 59 -2.00 -1.90 25.06
CA ASP A 59 -1.16 -1.71 23.88
C ASP A 59 -1.94 -1.16 22.67
N LEU A 60 -3.22 -0.80 22.84
CA LEU A 60 -4.07 -0.32 21.73
C LEU A 60 -3.46 0.89 21.03
N GLU A 61 -3.07 1.91 21.79
CA GLU A 61 -2.50 3.15 21.27
C GLU A 61 -1.13 2.89 20.60
N LYS A 62 -0.27 2.08 21.24
CA LYS A 62 1.02 1.68 20.67
C LYS A 62 0.86 0.91 19.35
N ALA A 63 -0.16 0.05 19.27
CA ALA A 63 -0.44 -0.73 18.07
C ALA A 63 -0.90 0.16 16.91
N GLN A 64 -1.68 1.21 17.19
CA GLN A 64 -2.04 2.21 16.16
C GLN A 64 -0.78 2.90 15.64
N GLN A 65 0.04 3.42 16.56
CA GLN A 65 1.25 4.15 16.21
C GLN A 65 2.23 3.29 15.41
N ALA A 66 2.47 2.03 15.81
CA ALA A 66 3.37 1.13 15.11
C ALA A 66 2.95 0.85 13.65
N LEU A 67 1.66 0.69 13.39
CA LEU A 67 1.16 0.50 12.02
C LEU A 67 1.24 1.78 11.18
N GLU A 68 1.04 2.95 11.79
CA GLU A 68 1.20 4.25 11.12
C GLU A 68 2.67 4.50 10.76
N GLU A 69 3.59 4.32 11.70
CA GLU A 69 5.03 4.45 11.48
C GLU A 69 5.53 3.50 10.39
N TYR A 70 5.07 2.24 10.39
CA TYR A 70 5.42 1.30 9.33
C TYR A 70 4.95 1.80 7.95
N LYS A 71 3.73 2.33 7.85
CA LYS A 71 3.18 2.84 6.59
C LYS A 71 3.95 4.07 6.09
N GLU A 72 4.34 4.96 6.98
CA GLU A 72 5.17 6.12 6.64
C GLU A 72 6.55 5.69 6.15
N ASN A 73 7.18 4.72 6.81
CA ASN A 73 8.48 4.18 6.39
C ASN A 73 8.41 3.38 5.08
N GLU A 74 7.32 2.61 4.84
CA GLU A 74 7.09 1.90 3.57
C GLU A 74 7.11 2.89 2.39
N GLN A 75 6.52 4.08 2.57
CA GLN A 75 6.46 5.14 1.57
C GLN A 75 7.83 5.78 1.27
N PHE A 76 8.79 5.69 2.19
CA PHE A 76 10.17 6.17 2.00
C PHE A 76 11.16 5.08 1.57
N SER A 77 10.82 3.80 1.76
CA SER A 77 11.73 2.66 1.56
C SER A 77 11.92 2.22 0.09
N LEU A 78 11.12 2.74 -0.84
CA LEU A 78 11.38 2.55 -2.26
C LEU A 78 12.33 3.66 -2.73
N GLU A 79 13.63 3.48 -2.47
CA GLU A 79 14.68 4.24 -3.17
C GLU A 79 14.65 3.83 -4.66
N VAL A 80 13.70 4.38 -5.41
CA VAL A 80 13.67 4.28 -6.86
C VAL A 80 14.72 5.24 -7.38
N GLU A 81 15.67 4.73 -8.17
CA GLU A 81 16.70 5.55 -8.81
C GLU A 81 16.07 6.77 -9.49
N HIS A 82 16.49 7.96 -9.05
CA HIS A 82 16.10 9.22 -9.69
C HIS A 82 16.65 9.32 -11.12
N THR A 83 17.67 8.52 -11.42
CA THR A 83 18.44 8.60 -12.66
C THR A 83 18.66 7.21 -13.23
N ILE A 84 18.16 6.98 -14.44
CA ILE A 84 18.45 5.78 -15.23
C ILE A 84 19.57 6.07 -16.23
N SER A 85 20.38 5.07 -16.54
CA SER A 85 21.55 5.21 -17.43
C SER A 85 21.19 5.41 -18.91
N ASP A 86 20.03 4.91 -19.33
CA ASP A 86 19.56 4.96 -20.73
C ASP A 86 18.09 5.44 -20.76
N PRO A 87 17.84 6.76 -20.61
CA PRO A 87 16.49 7.30 -20.61
C PRO A 87 15.88 7.31 -22.01
N GLU A 88 14.60 6.98 -22.11
CA GLU A 88 13.83 7.05 -23.37
C GLU A 88 13.70 8.51 -23.89
N PHE A 89 13.85 9.49 -22.99
CA PHE A 89 13.58 10.89 -23.25
C PHE A 89 14.78 11.77 -22.87
N ASP A 90 15.08 12.77 -23.71
CA ASP A 90 16.19 13.71 -23.51
C ASP A 90 15.90 14.84 -22.50
N PHE A 91 14.78 14.77 -21.78
CA PHE A 91 14.37 15.78 -20.81
C PHE A 91 14.06 15.18 -19.44
N VAL A 92 14.11 16.04 -18.42
CA VAL A 92 13.90 15.67 -17.03
C VAL A 92 12.59 16.24 -16.48
N CYS A 93 12.10 15.63 -15.40
CA CYS A 93 10.96 16.15 -14.66
C CYS A 93 11.25 17.58 -14.15
N PRO A 94 10.42 18.58 -14.46
CA PRO A 94 10.66 19.97 -14.04
C PRO A 94 10.54 20.18 -12.52
N LYS A 95 9.92 19.25 -11.80
CA LYS A 95 9.71 19.34 -10.34
C LYS A 95 10.88 18.77 -9.53
N CYS A 96 11.47 17.65 -9.96
CA CYS A 96 12.47 16.92 -9.18
C CYS A 96 13.79 16.64 -9.92
N GLY A 97 13.88 16.95 -11.22
CA GLY A 97 15.08 16.71 -12.02
C GLY A 97 15.36 15.25 -12.39
N SER A 98 14.46 14.31 -12.06
CA SER A 98 14.59 12.90 -12.46
C SER A 98 14.44 12.73 -13.97
N ASN A 99 15.25 11.85 -14.58
CA ASN A 99 15.12 11.45 -15.99
C ASN A 99 14.29 10.16 -16.16
N HIS A 100 13.72 9.63 -15.08
CA HIS A 100 12.89 8.44 -15.08
C HIS A 100 11.42 8.84 -15.24
N ILE A 101 11.01 9.00 -16.49
CA ILE A 101 9.69 9.53 -16.89
C ILE A 101 9.05 8.60 -17.93
N TYR A 102 7.71 8.51 -17.95
CA TYR A 102 6.95 7.79 -18.97
C TYR A 102 5.89 8.69 -19.61
N ARG A 103 5.48 8.34 -20.83
CA ARG A 103 4.40 9.03 -21.56
C ARG A 103 3.05 8.40 -21.22
N ASP A 104 2.06 9.21 -20.88
CA ASP A 104 0.70 8.75 -20.61
C ASP A 104 -0.15 8.76 -21.88
N ASP A 105 -0.29 7.60 -22.51
CA ASP A 105 -1.08 7.37 -23.73
C ASP A 105 -2.54 6.93 -23.45
N SER A 106 -3.03 7.08 -22.21
CA SER A 106 -4.38 6.67 -21.80
C SER A 106 -5.51 7.36 -22.58
N ALA A 107 -5.26 8.52 -23.18
CA ALA A 107 -6.26 9.36 -23.83
C ALA A 107 -6.62 8.95 -25.28
N THR A 108 -5.99 7.94 -25.86
CA THR A 108 -6.02 7.78 -27.35
C THR A 108 -6.51 6.43 -27.88
N SER A 109 -7.09 5.57 -27.04
CA SER A 109 -7.61 4.30 -27.54
C SER A 109 -9.06 4.43 -28.02
N PHE A 110 -9.25 4.49 -29.35
CA PHE A 110 -10.50 4.12 -30.00
C PHE A 110 -10.22 2.83 -30.78
N PHE A 111 -10.79 1.69 -30.34
CA PHE A 111 -10.56 0.37 -30.92
C PHE A 111 -9.09 -0.11 -30.95
N GLY A 112 -8.30 0.19 -29.91
CA GLY A 112 -6.98 -0.43 -29.74
C GLY A 112 -5.89 0.04 -30.70
N ILE A 113 -6.15 1.09 -31.50
CA ILE A 113 -5.16 1.74 -32.35
C ILE A 113 -4.95 3.17 -31.82
N SER A 114 -3.78 3.42 -31.24
CA SER A 114 -3.38 4.77 -30.81
C SER A 114 -2.98 5.59 -32.04
N ILE A 115 -3.82 6.56 -32.44
CA ILE A 115 -3.59 7.39 -33.64
C ILE A 115 -2.94 8.75 -33.29
N LEU A 116 -2.99 9.16 -32.02
CA LEU A 116 -2.39 10.40 -31.51
C LEU A 116 -1.35 10.07 -30.45
N THR A 117 -0.16 10.64 -30.58
CA THR A 117 0.86 10.59 -29.53
C THR A 117 0.49 11.58 -28.44
N SER A 118 0.43 11.13 -27.17
CA SER A 118 0.19 12.03 -26.06
C SER A 118 1.40 12.92 -25.78
N HIS A 119 1.14 14.17 -25.42
CA HIS A 119 2.14 15.11 -24.92
C HIS A 119 2.23 15.11 -23.39
N LYS A 120 1.48 14.25 -22.70
CA LYS A 120 1.50 14.15 -21.25
C LYS A 120 2.54 13.14 -20.78
N PHE A 121 3.32 13.54 -19.78
CA PHE A 121 4.36 12.74 -19.16
C PHE A 121 4.17 12.70 -17.64
N VAL A 122 4.58 11.59 -17.04
CA VAL A 122 4.52 11.37 -15.60
C VAL A 122 5.90 10.90 -15.11
N CYS A 123 6.34 11.47 -14.00
CA CYS A 123 7.61 11.10 -13.36
C CYS A 123 7.45 9.91 -12.42
N TYR A 124 8.24 8.85 -12.61
CA TYR A 124 8.24 7.68 -11.72
C TYR A 124 8.71 8.02 -10.31
N TYR A 125 9.56 9.03 -10.15
CA TYR A 125 10.12 9.40 -8.85
C TYR A 125 9.17 10.24 -8.00
N CYS A 126 8.59 11.32 -8.55
CA CYS A 126 7.81 12.28 -7.76
C CYS A 126 6.32 12.35 -8.12
N GLY A 127 5.87 11.53 -9.07
CA GLY A 127 4.48 11.51 -9.55
C GLY A 127 4.03 12.79 -10.25
N ASN A 128 4.94 13.69 -10.61
CA ASN A 128 4.55 14.94 -11.27
C ASN A 128 4.10 14.68 -12.70
N GLU A 129 2.90 15.16 -13.03
CA GLU A 129 2.35 15.19 -14.38
C GLU A 129 2.72 16.51 -15.07
N PHE A 130 3.20 16.45 -16.31
CA PHE A 130 3.57 17.63 -17.09
C PHE A 130 3.48 17.38 -18.58
N THR A 131 3.56 18.45 -19.38
CA THR A 131 3.49 18.39 -20.85
C THR A 131 4.85 18.75 -21.45
N HIS A 132 5.29 18.02 -22.48
CA HIS A 132 6.51 18.30 -23.26
C HIS A 132 6.27 18.17 -24.77
#